data_AF-A0A3C0ZKN0-F1
#
_entry.id   AF-A0A3C0ZKN0-F1
#
_cell.length_a   1.000
_cell.length_b   1.000
_cell.length_c   1.000
_cell.angle_alpha   90.00
_cell.angle_beta   90.00
_cell.angle_gamma   90.00
#
_symmetry.space_group_name_H-M   'P 1'
#
loop_
_entity.id
_entity.type
_entity.pdbx_description
1 polymer ?
#
loop_
_entity_poly.entity_id
_entity_poly.type
_entity_poly.pdbx_seq_one_letter_code
_entity_poly.pdbx_strand_id
1 'polypeptide(L)'
;MKRIASLAFLLAVAISFALAQTAYKLPPKEVVDILDAPPTPVVLVSPRSDALLLVEYQSQPSIALLAKPILRLGGLRIDPELRSRQRTVQYTGIVVRRVDVEKTVRVLLPEGSRIGMPSWSNDGSKIAFTRDVEGGVELWVAEAATGKAKAVGSFRVNDVLGSPFQWLSD
;
A
#
# COMPACT_ATOMS: atom_id res chain seq x y z
N MET A 1 -43.48 -38.38 22.06
CA MET A 1 -43.24 -37.27 23.02
C MET A 1 -41.75 -37.02 23.29
N LYS A 2 -40.95 -38.01 23.72
CA LYS A 2 -39.51 -37.82 24.05
C LYS A 2 -38.66 -37.21 22.90
N ARG A 3 -38.85 -37.66 21.65
CA ARG A 3 -38.11 -37.14 20.48
C ARG A 3 -38.45 -35.67 20.13
N ILE A 4 -39.68 -35.25 20.38
CA ILE A 4 -40.13 -33.87 20.12
C ILE A 4 -39.54 -32.93 21.18
N ALA A 5 -39.50 -33.38 22.45
CA ALA A 5 -38.86 -32.63 23.53
C ALA A 5 -37.34 -32.49 23.34
N SER A 6 -36.65 -33.54 22.87
CA SER A 6 -35.21 -33.48 22.56
C SER A 6 -34.89 -32.53 21.40
N LEU A 7 -35.74 -32.50 20.37
CA LEU A 7 -35.57 -31.59 19.23
C LEU A 7 -35.83 -30.13 19.63
N ALA A 8 -36.85 -29.87 20.44
CA ALA A 8 -37.15 -28.54 20.97
C ALA A 8 -36.01 -28.03 21.88
N PHE A 9 -35.39 -28.91 22.67
CA PHE A 9 -34.25 -28.57 23.51
C PHE A 9 -33.00 -28.22 22.68
N LEU A 10 -32.68 -29.03 21.66
CA LEU A 10 -31.58 -28.74 20.73
C LEU A 10 -31.79 -27.41 19.98
N LEU A 11 -33.03 -27.12 19.59
CA LEU A 11 -33.37 -25.86 18.93
C LEU A 11 -33.22 -24.65 19.88
N ALA A 12 -33.65 -24.78 21.14
CA ALA A 12 -33.50 -23.72 22.13
C ALA A 12 -32.03 -23.43 22.46
N VAL A 13 -31.19 -24.48 22.52
CA VAL A 13 -29.74 -24.33 22.69
C VAL A 13 -29.12 -23.61 21.48
N ALA A 14 -29.49 -24.00 20.25
CA ALA A 14 -29.00 -23.35 19.03
C ALA A 14 -29.38 -21.86 18.94
N ILE A 15 -30.61 -21.49 19.33
CA ILE A 15 -31.07 -20.09 19.37
C ILE A 15 -30.28 -19.28 20.41
N SER A 16 -29.95 -19.89 21.56
CA SER A 16 -29.15 -19.24 22.61
C SER A 16 -27.72 -18.92 22.13
N PHE A 17 -27.11 -19.81 21.34
CA PHE A 17 -25.80 -19.54 20.72
C PHE A 17 -25.86 -18.45 19.64
N ALA A 18 -26.95 -18.37 18.87
CA ALA A 18 -27.14 -17.33 17.86
C ALA A 18 -27.32 -15.93 18.49
N LEU A 19 -28.06 -15.84 19.61
CA LEU A 19 -28.27 -14.58 20.34
C LEU A 19 -27.05 -14.14 21.17
N ALA A 20 -26.08 -15.03 21.41
CA ALA A 20 -24.85 -14.72 22.13
C ALA A 20 -23.81 -13.95 21.29
N GLN A 21 -24.01 -13.83 19.98
CA GLN A 21 -23.15 -13.02 19.13
C GLN A 21 -23.48 -11.54 19.32
N THR A 22 -22.73 -10.87 20.20
CA THR A 22 -22.78 -9.41 20.30
C THR A 22 -22.33 -8.79 18.98
N ALA A 23 -23.13 -7.86 18.45
CA ALA A 23 -22.77 -7.09 17.26
C ALA A 23 -21.42 -6.38 17.45
N TYR A 24 -20.69 -6.19 16.33
CA TYR A 24 -19.42 -5.49 16.33
C TYR A 24 -19.59 -4.08 16.92
N LYS A 25 -18.84 -3.79 17.98
CA LYS A 25 -18.87 -2.48 18.65
C LYS A 25 -17.75 -1.63 18.09
N LEU A 26 -18.11 -0.50 17.48
CA LEU A 26 -17.15 0.54 17.15
C LEU A 26 -16.75 1.31 18.41
N PRO A 27 -15.48 1.74 18.51
CA PRO A 27 -15.08 2.69 19.54
C PRO A 27 -15.74 4.07 19.32
N PRO A 28 -15.68 4.99 20.29
CA PRO A 28 -16.12 6.37 20.10
C PRO A 28 -15.51 7.00 18.86
N LYS A 29 -16.25 7.92 18.22
CA LYS A 29 -15.88 8.52 16.93
C LYS A 29 -14.50 9.17 16.98
N GLU A 30 -14.14 9.81 18.08
CA GLU A 30 -12.87 10.50 18.25
C GLU A 30 -11.68 9.53 18.15
N VAL A 31 -11.85 8.30 18.64
CA VAL A 31 -10.83 7.25 18.53
C VAL A 31 -10.71 6.76 17.09
N VAL A 32 -11.86 6.59 16.41
CA VAL A 32 -11.87 6.22 14.98
C VAL A 32 -11.17 7.30 14.16
N ASP A 33 -11.50 8.58 14.37
CA ASP A 33 -10.94 9.69 13.61
C ASP A 33 -9.42 9.83 13.82
N ILE A 34 -8.91 9.57 15.03
CA ILE A 34 -7.46 9.54 15.31
C ILE A 34 -6.78 8.39 14.55
N LEU A 35 -7.42 7.22 14.52
CA LEU A 35 -6.87 6.04 13.85
C LEU A 35 -6.91 6.15 12.33
N ASP A 36 -7.96 6.75 11.78
CA ASP A 36 -8.19 6.94 10.35
C ASP A 36 -7.49 8.19 9.78
N ALA A 37 -6.91 9.04 10.64
CA ALA A 37 -6.19 10.23 10.23
C ALA A 37 -5.07 9.89 9.22
N PRO A 38 -4.90 10.67 8.14
CA PRO A 38 -3.83 10.45 7.18
C PRO A 38 -2.46 10.47 7.88
N PRO A 39 -1.56 9.50 7.61
CA PRO A 39 -0.23 9.52 8.19
C PRO A 39 0.57 10.72 7.69
N THR A 40 1.57 11.11 8.49
CA THR A 40 2.63 11.99 8.01
C THR A 40 3.36 11.28 6.86
N PRO A 41 3.48 11.89 5.67
CA PRO A 41 4.13 11.26 4.53
C PRO A 41 5.61 11.01 4.81
N VAL A 42 6.19 10.02 4.12
CA VAL A 42 7.65 9.84 4.11
C VAL A 42 8.28 10.96 3.31
N VAL A 43 9.34 11.58 3.84
CA VAL A 43 10.02 12.71 3.20
C VAL A 43 11.37 12.25 2.64
N LEU A 44 11.58 12.48 1.34
CA LEU A 44 12.89 12.28 0.68
C LEU A 44 13.37 13.60 0.09
N VAL A 45 14.56 14.05 0.49
CA VAL A 45 15.16 15.30 0.00
C VAL A 45 15.71 15.09 -1.42
N SER A 46 15.51 16.05 -2.32
CA SER A 46 16.12 16.00 -3.66
C SER A 46 17.64 16.06 -3.55
N PRO A 47 18.41 15.46 -4.48
CA PRO A 47 19.86 15.56 -4.47
C PRO A 47 20.38 17.01 -4.52
N ARG A 48 19.60 17.91 -5.14
CA ARG A 48 19.89 19.34 -5.23
C ARG A 48 19.41 20.14 -4.00
N SER A 49 18.82 19.49 -3.00
CA SER A 49 18.28 20.09 -1.76
C SER A 49 17.27 21.23 -1.97
N ASP A 50 16.64 21.28 -3.15
CA ASP A 50 15.72 22.34 -3.56
C ASP A 50 14.25 21.88 -3.61
N ALA A 51 14.01 20.59 -3.37
CA ALA A 51 12.68 19.99 -3.34
C ALA A 51 12.62 18.83 -2.33
N LEU A 52 11.41 18.56 -1.86
CA LEU A 52 11.05 17.43 -1.02
C LEU A 52 10.10 16.52 -1.80
N LEU A 53 10.31 15.22 -1.72
CA LEU A 53 9.36 14.21 -2.15
C LEU A 53 8.58 13.74 -0.94
N LEU A 54 7.29 13.99 -0.93
CA LEU A 54 6.35 13.53 0.08
C LEU A 54 5.67 12.29 -0.47
N VAL A 55 5.95 11.14 0.14
CA VAL A 55 5.40 9.85 -0.25
C VAL A 55 4.26 9.50 0.70
N GLU A 56 3.05 9.52 0.15
CA GLU A 56 1.83 9.20 0.88
C GLU A 56 1.68 7.67 1.00
N TYR A 57 1.19 7.21 2.13
CA TYR A 57 0.93 5.80 2.37
C TYR A 57 -0.31 5.59 3.22
N GLN A 58 -0.82 4.36 3.20
CA GLN A 58 -1.89 3.93 4.08
C GLN A 58 -1.31 3.36 5.37
N SER A 59 -1.60 3.98 6.51
CA SER A 59 -1.14 3.52 7.85
C SER A 59 -1.66 2.13 8.20
N GLN A 60 -2.89 1.84 7.79
CA GLN A 60 -3.64 0.66 8.19
C GLN A 60 -4.09 -0.10 6.93
N PRO A 61 -3.25 -1.04 6.44
CA PRO A 61 -3.66 -1.90 5.34
C PRO A 61 -4.88 -2.74 5.73
N SER A 62 -5.70 -3.08 4.74
CA SER A 62 -6.90 -3.88 4.98
C SER A 62 -6.55 -5.29 5.46
N ILE A 63 -7.44 -5.89 6.25
CA ILE A 63 -7.32 -7.30 6.64
C ILE A 63 -7.24 -8.20 5.40
N ALA A 64 -7.97 -7.87 4.33
CA ALA A 64 -7.91 -8.58 3.06
C ALA A 64 -6.49 -8.60 2.46
N LEU A 65 -5.75 -7.48 2.54
CA LEU A 65 -4.37 -7.42 2.09
C LEU A 65 -3.44 -8.27 2.99
N LEU A 66 -3.61 -8.17 4.31
CA LEU A 66 -2.78 -8.91 5.28
C LEU A 66 -3.04 -10.42 5.28
N ALA A 67 -4.26 -10.83 4.94
CA ALA A 67 -4.70 -12.22 4.89
C ALA A 67 -4.36 -12.92 3.56
N LYS A 68 -3.79 -12.20 2.58
CA LYS A 68 -3.37 -12.80 1.31
C LYS A 68 -2.41 -13.98 1.56
N PRO A 69 -2.52 -15.06 0.76
CA PRO A 69 -1.57 -16.16 0.84
C PRO A 69 -0.13 -15.67 0.63
N ILE A 70 0.79 -16.15 1.45
CA ILE A 70 2.21 -15.84 1.33
C ILE A 70 3.05 -17.11 1.29
N LEU A 71 4.05 -17.13 0.41
CA LEU A 71 5.07 -18.17 0.40
C LEU A 71 6.22 -17.75 1.33
N ARG A 72 6.60 -18.66 2.24
CA ARG A 72 7.71 -18.45 3.18
C ARG A 72 8.89 -19.32 2.74
N LEU A 73 9.83 -18.76 1.99
CA LEU A 73 10.93 -19.49 1.35
C LEU A 73 12.27 -18.87 1.75
N GLY A 74 13.14 -19.64 2.42
CA GLY A 74 14.47 -19.16 2.81
C GLY A 74 14.45 -17.88 3.66
N GLY A 75 13.43 -17.69 4.51
CA GLY A 75 13.23 -16.48 5.31
C GLY A 75 12.57 -15.31 4.57
N LEU A 76 12.35 -15.43 3.25
CA LEU A 76 11.61 -14.45 2.45
C LEU A 76 10.10 -14.67 2.60
N ARG A 77 9.33 -13.58 2.52
CA ARG A 77 7.87 -13.60 2.38
C ARG A 77 7.52 -13.10 0.98
N ILE A 78 6.97 -13.98 0.16
CA ILE A 78 6.70 -13.74 -1.26
C ILE A 78 5.19 -13.74 -1.48
N ASP A 79 4.71 -12.72 -2.19
CA ASP A 79 3.36 -12.67 -2.73
C ASP A 79 3.36 -13.46 -4.07
N PRO A 80 2.69 -14.62 -4.14
CA PRO A 80 2.70 -15.45 -5.35
C PRO A 80 1.87 -14.85 -6.49
N GLU A 81 0.89 -13.99 -6.22
CA GLU A 81 0.08 -13.33 -7.24
C GLU A 81 0.87 -12.20 -7.90
N LEU A 82 1.51 -11.37 -7.08
CA LEU A 82 2.30 -10.22 -7.53
C LEU A 82 3.72 -10.63 -7.96
N ARG A 83 4.15 -11.86 -7.66
CA ARG A 83 5.52 -12.38 -7.92
C ARG A 83 6.61 -11.47 -7.35
N SER A 84 6.37 -10.98 -6.14
CA SER A 84 7.13 -9.91 -5.50
C SER A 84 7.34 -10.21 -4.01
N ARG A 85 8.13 -9.39 -3.33
CA ARG A 85 8.17 -9.44 -1.86
C ARG A 85 6.82 -8.99 -1.28
N GLN A 86 6.36 -9.64 -0.21
CA GLN A 86 5.10 -9.30 0.47
C GLN A 86 5.02 -7.79 0.75
N ARG A 87 3.93 -7.16 0.30
CA ARG A 87 3.62 -5.77 0.64
C ARG A 87 3.06 -5.71 2.06
N THR A 88 3.73 -4.95 2.92
CA THR A 88 3.25 -4.67 4.30
C THR A 88 2.86 -3.21 4.49
N VAL A 89 3.29 -2.34 3.57
CA VAL A 89 2.95 -0.93 3.49
C VAL A 89 2.48 -0.65 2.07
N GLN A 90 1.45 0.19 1.95
CA GLN A 90 0.92 0.61 0.65
C GLN A 90 1.19 2.09 0.48
N TYR A 91 2.15 2.44 -0.37
CA TYR A 91 2.32 3.82 -0.81
C TYR A 91 1.28 4.12 -1.89
N THR A 92 0.61 5.26 -1.76
CA THR A 92 -0.59 5.62 -2.52
C THR A 92 -0.42 6.89 -3.35
N GLY A 93 0.64 7.66 -3.08
CA GLY A 93 0.85 8.93 -3.75
C GLY A 93 2.27 9.46 -3.61
N ILE A 94 2.62 10.32 -4.56
CA ILE A 94 3.89 11.02 -4.60
C ILE A 94 3.60 12.49 -4.86
N VAL A 95 4.14 13.35 -4.02
CA VAL A 95 3.99 14.79 -4.11
C VAL A 95 5.36 15.45 -4.05
N VAL A 96 5.70 16.26 -5.04
CA VAL A 96 6.92 17.05 -5.07
C VAL A 96 6.61 18.44 -4.51
N ARG A 97 7.24 18.82 -3.41
CA ARG A 97 7.14 20.15 -2.82
C ARG A 97 8.45 20.90 -3.00
N ARG A 98 8.40 22.07 -3.61
CA ARG A 98 9.55 22.99 -3.70
C ARG A 98 9.86 23.59 -2.33
N VAL A 99 11.14 23.79 -2.03
CA VAL A 99 11.58 24.37 -0.75
C VAL A 99 11.57 25.90 -0.81
N ASP A 100 11.92 26.46 -1.96
CA ASP A 100 12.04 27.89 -2.24
C ASP A 100 10.69 28.59 -2.44
N VAL A 101 9.72 27.88 -3.01
CA VAL A 101 8.37 28.39 -3.27
C VAL A 101 7.34 27.41 -2.70
N GLU A 102 6.19 27.94 -2.27
CA GLU A 102 5.05 27.14 -1.81
C GLU A 102 4.31 26.49 -3.00
N LYS A 103 5.08 25.81 -3.86
CA LYS A 103 4.60 25.13 -5.05
C LYS A 103 4.72 23.62 -4.84
N THR A 104 3.61 22.95 -5.08
CA THR A 104 3.48 21.51 -4.95
C THR A 104 3.01 20.91 -6.27
N VAL A 105 3.62 19.80 -6.69
CA VAL A 105 3.31 19.07 -7.91
C VAL A 105 3.00 17.62 -7.54
N ARG A 106 1.77 17.18 -7.78
CA ARG A 106 1.37 15.79 -7.56
C ARG A 106 1.75 14.94 -8.77
N VAL A 107 2.36 13.78 -8.54
CA VAL A 107 2.62 12.81 -9.60
C VAL A 107 1.29 12.19 -10.05
N LEU A 108 1.05 12.19 -11.35
CA LEU A 108 -0.16 11.65 -11.97
C LEU A 108 -0.05 10.13 -12.05
N LEU A 109 -0.85 9.45 -11.23
CA LEU A 109 -0.93 7.99 -11.18
C LEU A 109 -2.31 7.53 -11.64
N PRO A 110 -2.43 6.36 -12.29
CA PRO A 110 -3.74 5.74 -12.48
C PRO A 110 -4.47 5.55 -11.14
N GLU A 111 -5.79 5.59 -11.15
CA GLU A 111 -6.59 5.41 -9.94
C GLU A 111 -6.29 4.06 -9.26
N GLY A 112 -6.30 4.04 -7.92
CA GLY A 112 -6.00 2.83 -7.14
C GLY A 112 -4.55 2.33 -7.24
N SER A 113 -3.62 3.15 -7.76
CA SER A 113 -2.22 2.78 -7.84
C SER A 113 -1.61 2.49 -6.46
N ARG A 114 -0.93 1.36 -6.38
CA ARG A 114 -0.07 0.99 -5.25
C ARG A 114 1.35 1.03 -5.76
N ILE A 115 2.20 1.82 -5.12
CA ILE A 115 3.58 2.03 -5.58
C ILE A 115 4.59 1.51 -4.56
N GLY A 116 5.80 1.21 -5.03
CA GLY A 116 6.95 1.04 -4.15
C GLY A 116 7.53 2.38 -3.72
N MET A 117 8.51 2.34 -2.81
CA MET A 117 9.25 3.53 -2.39
C MET A 117 9.91 4.18 -3.61
N PRO A 118 9.63 5.47 -3.91
CA PRO A 118 10.27 6.16 -5.00
C PRO A 118 11.73 6.53 -4.70
N SER A 119 12.48 6.81 -5.76
CA SER A 119 13.85 7.32 -5.69
C SER A 119 14.08 8.43 -6.70
N TRP A 120 14.76 9.49 -6.26
CA TRP A 120 15.20 10.60 -7.11
C TRP A 120 16.28 10.15 -8.10
N SER A 121 16.23 10.64 -9.33
CA SER A 121 17.40 10.63 -10.21
C SER A 121 18.50 11.52 -9.64
N ASN A 122 19.75 11.27 -10.03
CA ASN A 122 20.91 11.99 -9.49
C ASN A 122 20.84 13.51 -9.70
N ASP A 123 20.28 13.96 -10.83
CA ASP A 123 20.04 15.37 -11.15
C ASP A 123 18.78 15.95 -10.48
N GLY A 124 17.97 15.12 -9.82
CA GLY A 124 16.70 15.49 -9.21
C GLY A 124 15.60 15.89 -10.22
N SER A 125 15.74 15.58 -11.51
CA SER A 125 14.73 15.93 -12.53
C SER A 125 13.63 14.88 -12.68
N LYS A 126 13.92 13.63 -12.27
CA LYS A 126 13.04 12.47 -12.41
C LYS A 126 12.90 11.72 -11.09
N ILE A 127 11.81 10.96 -11.00
CA ILE A 127 11.48 10.10 -9.87
C ILE A 127 11.15 8.72 -10.43
N ALA A 128 11.88 7.69 -10.03
CA ALA A 128 11.60 6.29 -10.39
C ALA A 128 10.89 5.60 -9.24
N PHE A 129 9.94 4.74 -9.57
CA PHE A 129 9.19 3.95 -8.60
C PHE A 129 8.62 2.70 -9.27
N THR A 130 8.26 1.72 -8.47
CA THR A 130 7.47 0.59 -8.97
C THR A 130 5.98 0.84 -8.81
N ARG A 131 5.16 0.24 -9.66
CA ARG A 131 3.71 0.19 -9.53
C ARG A 131 3.25 -1.25 -9.55
N ASP A 132 2.51 -1.65 -8.52
CA ASP A 132 1.91 -2.98 -8.45
C ASP A 132 0.69 -3.04 -9.36
N VAL A 133 0.67 -4.03 -10.24
CA VAL A 133 -0.44 -4.31 -11.17
C VAL A 133 -0.83 -5.78 -11.08
N GLU A 134 -1.96 -6.13 -11.68
CA GLU A 134 -2.33 -7.54 -11.79
C GLU A 134 -1.23 -8.30 -12.55
N GLY A 135 -0.79 -9.42 -11.95
CA GLY A 135 0.21 -10.30 -12.52
C GLY A 135 1.68 -9.83 -12.44
N GLY A 136 1.98 -8.69 -11.80
CA GLY A 136 3.38 -8.31 -11.56
C GLY A 136 3.61 -6.85 -11.16
N VAL A 137 4.89 -6.46 -11.18
CA VAL A 137 5.34 -5.13 -10.78
C VAL A 137 5.89 -4.40 -12.01
N GLU A 138 5.42 -3.18 -12.26
CA GLU A 138 5.90 -2.32 -13.35
C GLU A 138 6.93 -1.31 -12.84
N LEU A 139 7.88 -0.94 -13.70
CA LEU A 139 8.77 0.19 -13.45
C LEU A 139 8.19 1.46 -14.09
N TRP A 140 8.11 2.53 -13.30
CA TRP A 140 7.56 3.82 -13.71
C TRP A 140 8.57 4.94 -13.44
N VAL A 141 8.50 5.98 -14.27
CA VAL A 141 9.27 7.22 -14.10
C VAL A 141 8.32 8.40 -14.22
N ALA A 142 8.45 9.34 -13.29
CA ALA A 142 7.79 10.63 -13.31
C ALA A 142 8.78 11.77 -13.50
N GLU A 143 8.33 12.83 -14.17
CA GLU A 143 9.01 14.12 -14.21
C GLU A 143 8.67 14.93 -12.96
N ALA A 144 9.69 15.38 -12.22
CA ALA A 144 9.47 16.10 -10.97
C ALA A 144 8.79 17.46 -11.16
N ALA A 145 9.06 18.12 -12.28
CA ALA A 145 8.53 19.45 -12.59
C ALA A 145 7.05 19.46 -12.97
N THR A 146 6.59 18.40 -13.65
CA THR A 146 5.23 18.33 -14.23
C THR A 146 4.33 17.30 -13.56
N GLY A 147 4.91 16.35 -12.82
CA GLY A 147 4.19 15.22 -12.24
C GLY A 147 3.77 14.17 -13.27
N LYS A 148 4.04 14.36 -14.56
CA LYS A 148 3.71 13.35 -15.59
C LYS A 148 4.50 12.08 -15.34
N ALA A 149 3.80 10.96 -15.24
CA ALA A 149 4.40 9.65 -15.04
C ALA A 149 4.03 8.68 -16.16
N LYS A 150 4.93 7.75 -16.45
CA LYS A 150 4.70 6.66 -17.41
C LYS A 150 5.46 5.41 -17.01
N ALA A 151 4.95 4.26 -17.44
CA ALA A 151 5.72 3.02 -17.41
C ALA A 151 6.97 3.15 -18.32
N VAL A 152 8.09 2.58 -17.89
CA VAL A 152 9.34 2.58 -18.66
C VAL A 152 9.29 1.59 -19.82
N GLY A 153 8.47 0.55 -19.71
CA GLY A 153 8.25 -0.44 -20.76
C GLY A 153 7.12 -1.41 -20.42
N SER A 154 6.99 -2.48 -21.22
CA SER A 154 5.97 -3.53 -21.07
C SER A 154 6.43 -4.73 -20.22
N PHE A 155 7.61 -4.66 -19.61
CA PHE A 155 8.17 -5.73 -18.79
C PHE A 155 7.69 -5.67 -17.34
N ARG A 156 7.94 -6.76 -16.60
CA ARG A 156 7.75 -6.83 -15.15
C ARG A 156 9.10 -6.88 -14.46
N VAL A 157 9.24 -6.12 -13.37
CA VAL A 157 10.42 -6.19 -12.50
C VAL A 157 10.18 -7.18 -11.37
N ASN A 158 11.27 -7.75 -10.86
CA ASN A 158 11.24 -8.62 -9.69
C ASN A 158 11.99 -7.95 -8.54
N ASP A 159 11.32 -7.78 -7.40
CA ASP A 159 11.85 -7.15 -6.20
C ASP A 159 12.00 -8.13 -5.02
N VAL A 160 11.92 -9.44 -5.27
CA VAL A 160 11.95 -10.47 -4.21
C VAL A 160 13.27 -10.45 -3.45
N LEU A 161 14.39 -10.27 -4.18
CA LEU A 161 15.75 -10.35 -3.65
C LEU A 161 16.38 -8.99 -3.30
N GLY A 162 15.72 -7.87 -3.59
CA GLY A 162 16.29 -6.55 -3.35
C GLY A 162 15.64 -5.46 -4.18
N SER A 163 16.36 -4.35 -4.38
CA SER A 163 15.87 -3.23 -5.18
C SER A 163 15.68 -3.66 -6.65
N PRO A 164 14.47 -3.48 -7.23
CA PRO A 164 14.20 -3.85 -8.62
C PRO A 164 14.81 -2.88 -9.64
N PHE A 165 15.27 -1.72 -9.21
CA PHE A 165 15.88 -0.70 -10.06
C PHE A 165 16.93 0.11 -9.31
N GLN A 166 17.79 0.78 -10.07
CA GLN A 166 18.70 1.82 -9.58
C GLN A 166 18.91 2.86 -10.68
N TRP A 167 19.15 4.10 -10.30
CA TRP A 167 19.64 5.12 -11.22
C TRP A 167 21.13 4.87 -11.48
N LEU A 168 21.53 4.93 -12.74
CA LEU A 168 22.96 4.96 -13.09
C LEU A 168 23.50 6.36 -12.83
N SER A 169 24.71 6.45 -12.30
CA SER A 169 25.52 7.68 -12.40
C SER A 169 25.83 7.93 -13.87
N ASP A 170 25.62 9.16 -14.31
CA ASP A 170 26.18 9.68 -15.55
C ASP A 170 27.71 9.82 -15.46
#